data_AF-A0AAU4SJ81-F1
#
_entry.id   AF-A0AAU4SJ81-F1
#
_cell.length_a   1.000
_cell.length_b   1.000
_cell.length_c   1.000
_cell.angle_alpha   90.00
_cell.angle_beta   90.00
_cell.angle_gamma   90.00
#
_symmetry.space_group_name_H-M   'P 1'
#
loop_
_entity.id
_entity.type
_entity.pdbx_description
1 polymer ?
#
loop_
_entity_poly.entity_id
_entity_poly.type
_entity_poly.pdbx_seq_one_letter_code
_entity_poly.pdbx_strand_id
1 'polypeptide(L)'
;MITALVGAFLIVHGLLHLGVWTTPEQPDKPAPFDRGHSWALAAAHVSTAPARAAALALAWYTALVYVVAGAGVLAGSEWWPTAALVAAASGLALKAIWFDPWLSVGVLLDAGVLVALASSWPGSLY
;
A
#
# COMPACT_ATOMS: atom_id res chain seq x y z
N MET A 1 8.08 22.37 5.55
CA MET A 1 6.67 22.05 5.17
C MET A 1 6.60 20.80 4.30
N ILE A 2 7.32 20.73 3.17
CA ILE A 2 7.30 19.57 2.26
C ILE A 2 7.69 18.26 2.97
N THR A 3 8.73 18.24 3.79
CA THR A 3 9.13 17.07 4.59
C THR A 3 7.98 16.52 5.44
N ALA A 4 7.26 17.39 6.14
CA ALA A 4 6.14 16.98 6.97
C ALA A 4 4.97 16.43 6.14
N LEU A 5 4.67 17.05 4.99
CA LEU A 5 3.61 16.62 4.09
C LEU A 5 3.91 15.24 3.47
N VAL A 6 5.12 15.05 2.96
CA VAL A 6 5.53 13.76 2.36
C VAL A 6 5.62 12.68 3.43
N GLY A 7 6.23 12.97 4.59
CA GLY A 7 6.31 12.02 5.70
C GLY A 7 4.91 11.60 6.19
N ALA A 8 4.01 12.56 6.41
CA ALA A 8 2.64 12.29 6.81
C ALA A 8 1.87 11.51 5.73
N PHE A 9 2.02 11.88 4.45
CA PHE A 9 1.40 11.18 3.34
C PHE A 9 1.81 9.70 3.32
N LEU A 10 3.12 9.40 3.38
CA LEU A 10 3.61 8.01 3.37
C LEU A 10 3.08 7.22 4.56
N ILE A 11 3.09 7.81 5.76
CA ILE A 11 2.58 7.16 6.98
C ILE A 11 1.08 6.88 6.85
N VAL A 12 0.28 7.90 6.52
CA VAL A 12 -1.18 7.79 6.44
C VAL A 12 -1.57 6.81 5.34
N HIS A 13 -0.96 6.91 4.16
CA HIS A 13 -1.21 5.98 3.06
C HIS A 13 -0.84 4.54 3.44
N GLY A 14 0.33 4.34 4.08
CA GLY A 14 0.71 3.04 4.63
C GLY A 14 -0.33 2.47 5.59
N LEU A 15 -0.83 3.28 6.53
CA LEU A 15 -1.86 2.84 7.48
C LEU A 15 -3.22 2.57 6.80
N LEU A 16 -3.55 3.25 5.70
CA LEU A 16 -4.75 2.96 4.92
C LEU A 16 -4.72 1.56 4.30
N HIS A 17 -3.55 0.98 4.00
CA HIS A 17 -3.48 -0.43 3.63
C HIS A 17 -4.03 -1.32 4.75
N LEU A 18 -3.73 -1.05 6.02
CA LEU A 18 -4.33 -1.83 7.11
C LEU A 18 -5.82 -1.59 7.19
N GLY A 19 -6.27 -0.34 7.11
CA GLY A 19 -7.69 -0.01 7.18
C GLY A 19 -8.50 -0.74 6.11
N VAL A 20 -8.07 -0.68 4.85
CA VAL A 20 -8.75 -1.32 3.72
C VAL A 20 -8.79 -2.85 3.88
N TRP A 21 -7.70 -3.46 4.34
CA TRP A 21 -7.56 -4.92 4.33
C TRP A 21 -7.98 -5.60 5.63
N THR A 22 -8.00 -4.90 6.77
CA THR A 22 -8.31 -5.50 8.08
C THR A 22 -9.70 -5.13 8.62
N THR A 23 -10.41 -4.15 8.02
CA THR A 23 -11.74 -3.72 8.50
C THR A 23 -12.71 -4.91 8.64
N PRO A 24 -13.32 -5.13 9.81
CA PRO A 24 -14.30 -6.20 9.97
C PRO A 24 -15.47 -6.07 9.00
N GLU A 25 -15.96 -7.19 8.48
CA GLU A 25 -17.22 -7.19 7.73
C GLU A 25 -18.36 -6.85 8.68
N GLN A 26 -19.22 -5.92 8.27
CA GLN A 26 -20.40 -5.53 9.02
C GLN A 26 -21.62 -6.22 8.41
N PRO A 27 -22.50 -6.85 9.20
CA PRO A 27 -23.68 -7.56 8.68
C PRO A 27 -24.57 -6.68 7.79
N ASP A 28 -24.69 -5.40 8.17
CA ASP A 28 -25.62 -4.45 7.53
C ASP A 28 -24.95 -3.55 6.48
N LYS A 29 -23.64 -3.74 6.25
CA LYS A 29 -22.87 -2.93 5.30
C LYS A 29 -21.93 -3.82 4.49
N PRO A 30 -22.28 -4.15 3.24
CA PRO A 30 -21.42 -4.97 2.41
C PRO A 30 -20.05 -4.30 2.24
N ALA A 31 -19.01 -5.12 2.28
CA ALA A 31 -17.67 -4.65 2.01
C ALA A 31 -17.58 -4.12 0.58
N PRO A 32 -16.77 -3.08 0.31
CA PRO A 32 -16.64 -2.52 -1.04
C PRO A 32 -16.10 -3.52 -2.08
N PHE A 33 -15.36 -4.53 -1.63
CA PHE A 33 -14.84 -5.64 -2.44
C PHE A 33 -14.60 -6.87 -1.56
N ASP A 34 -14.48 -8.05 -2.17
CA ASP A 34 -14.13 -9.29 -1.47
C ASP A 34 -12.60 -9.43 -1.32
N ARG A 35 -12.11 -9.29 -0.09
CA ARG A 35 -10.69 -9.41 0.26
C ARG A 35 -10.15 -10.84 0.17
N GLY A 36 -11.02 -11.84 0.17
CA GLY A 36 -10.65 -13.24 -0.02
C GLY A 36 -10.57 -13.64 -1.49
N HIS A 37 -11.15 -12.85 -2.39
CA HIS A 37 -11.16 -13.12 -3.82
C HIS A 37 -9.96 -12.47 -4.52
N SER A 38 -9.09 -13.28 -5.11
CA SER A 38 -8.02 -12.84 -6.01
C SER A 38 -8.19 -13.54 -7.35
N TRP A 39 -8.25 -12.76 -8.43
CA TRP A 39 -8.34 -13.32 -9.78
C TRP A 39 -7.12 -14.20 -10.12
N ALA A 40 -5.92 -13.77 -9.74
CA ALA A 40 -4.68 -14.45 -10.06
C ALA A 40 -4.50 -15.74 -9.24
N LEU A 41 -4.80 -15.68 -7.93
CA LEU A 41 -4.69 -16.85 -7.07
C LEU A 41 -5.81 -17.86 -7.31
N ALA A 42 -7.02 -17.40 -7.66
CA ALA A 42 -8.11 -18.28 -8.09
C ALA A 42 -7.75 -19.00 -9.39
N ALA A 43 -7.11 -18.32 -10.35
CA ALA A 43 -6.59 -18.96 -11.57
C ALA A 43 -5.51 -20.02 -11.26
N ALA A 44 -4.81 -19.90 -10.14
CA ALA A 44 -3.86 -20.89 -9.63
C ALA A 44 -4.50 -21.93 -8.66
N HIS A 45 -5.83 -21.98 -8.56
CA HIS A 45 -6.59 -22.89 -7.68
C HIS A 45 -6.25 -22.78 -6.18
N VAL A 46 -5.78 -21.61 -5.74
CA VAL A 46 -5.56 -21.32 -4.32
C VAL A 46 -6.91 -21.05 -3.65
N SER A 47 -7.16 -21.68 -2.51
CA SER A 47 -8.40 -21.47 -1.75
C SER A 47 -8.45 -20.07 -1.12
N THR A 48 -9.67 -19.63 -0.75
CA THR A 48 -9.92 -18.27 -0.24
C THR A 48 -9.19 -17.97 1.07
N ALA A 49 -9.05 -18.94 1.97
CA ALA A 49 -8.38 -18.76 3.25
C ALA A 49 -6.89 -18.37 3.12
N PRO A 50 -6.03 -19.13 2.41
CA PRO A 50 -4.64 -18.72 2.18
C PRO A 50 -4.52 -17.46 1.33
N ALA A 51 -5.43 -17.21 0.38
CA ALA A 51 -5.46 -15.95 -0.35
C ALA A 51 -5.69 -14.76 0.60
N ARG A 52 -6.72 -14.83 1.46
CA ARG A 52 -6.99 -13.80 2.47
C ARG A 52 -5.81 -13.58 3.43
N ALA A 53 -5.17 -14.67 3.87
CA ALA A 53 -3.99 -14.59 4.74
C ALA A 53 -2.81 -13.89 4.04
N ALA A 54 -2.55 -14.22 2.77
CA ALA A 54 -1.50 -13.58 1.98
C ALA A 54 -1.77 -12.08 1.77
N ALA A 55 -3.02 -11.72 1.47
CA ALA A 55 -3.43 -10.32 1.33
C ALA A 55 -3.18 -9.52 2.62
N LEU A 56 -3.58 -10.08 3.77
CA LEU A 56 -3.37 -9.46 5.08
C LEU A 56 -1.87 -9.31 5.40
N ALA A 57 -1.08 -10.35 5.15
CA ALA A 57 0.36 -10.31 5.37
C ALA A 57 1.04 -9.22 4.52
N LEU A 58 0.68 -9.15 3.23
CA LEU A 58 1.24 -8.16 2.32
C LEU A 58 0.75 -6.74 2.64
N ALA A 59 -0.50 -6.57 3.09
CA ALA A 59 -1.01 -5.29 3.57
C ALA A 59 -0.25 -4.81 4.81
N TRP A 60 0.00 -5.69 5.78
CA TRP A 60 0.81 -5.39 6.97
C TRP A 60 2.25 -5.03 6.62
N TYR A 61 2.88 -5.84 5.78
CA TYR A 61 4.23 -5.57 5.30
C TYR A 61 4.31 -4.19 4.62
N THR A 62 3.41 -3.93 3.67
CA THR A 62 3.37 -2.66 2.94
C THR A 62 3.18 -1.47 3.89
N ALA A 63 2.25 -1.58 4.84
CA ALA A 63 1.99 -0.54 5.83
C ALA A 63 3.22 -0.22 6.67
N LEU A 64 3.89 -1.25 7.20
CA LEU A 64 5.10 -1.09 8.02
C LEU A 64 6.23 -0.43 7.23
N VAL A 65 6.47 -0.86 5.98
CA VAL A 65 7.53 -0.28 5.15
C VAL A 65 7.21 1.17 4.78
N TYR A 66 5.95 1.51 4.51
CA TYR A 66 5.54 2.91 4.29
C TYR A 66 5.72 3.78 5.53
N VAL A 67 5.39 3.27 6.72
CA VAL A 67 5.63 3.98 7.99
C VAL A 67 7.12 4.22 8.21
N VAL A 68 7.96 3.20 7.95
CA VAL A 68 9.42 3.31 8.00
C VAL A 68 9.93 4.36 6.99
N ALA A 69 9.40 4.36 5.76
CA ALA A 69 9.75 5.35 4.75
C ALA A 69 9.38 6.78 5.18
N GLY A 70 8.16 6.98 5.68
CA GLY A 70 7.72 8.28 6.18
C GLY A 70 8.51 8.75 7.40
N ALA A 71 8.85 7.86 8.32
CA ALA A 71 9.75 8.16 9.44
C ALA A 71 11.16 8.54 8.94
N GLY A 72 11.67 7.85 7.91
CA GLY A 72 12.92 8.19 7.23
C GLY A 72 12.91 9.60 6.65
N VAL A 73 11.82 10.00 5.97
CA VAL A 73 11.63 11.38 5.47
C VAL A 73 11.68 12.39 6.62
N LEU A 74 10.94 12.15 7.70
CA LEU A 74 10.88 13.05 8.85
C LEU A 74 12.22 13.17 9.59
N ALA A 75 13.02 12.09 9.59
CA ALA A 75 14.36 12.07 10.15
C ALA A 75 15.44 12.63 9.21
N GLY A 76 15.08 13.01 7.97
CA GLY A 76 16.04 13.48 6.96
C GLY A 76 17.03 12.40 6.50
N SER A 77 16.60 11.15 6.50
CA SER A 77 17.49 10.00 6.25
C SER A 77 17.54 9.59 4.78
N GLU A 78 18.73 9.38 4.23
CA GLU A 78 18.96 9.04 2.81
C GLU A 78 18.34 7.70 2.35
N TRP A 79 17.99 6.80 3.27
CA TRP A 79 17.37 5.51 2.93
C TRP A 79 15.85 5.57 2.72
N TRP A 80 15.21 6.72 2.97
CA TRP A 80 13.76 6.89 2.80
C TRP A 80 13.25 6.54 1.37
N PRO A 81 13.95 6.89 0.27
CA PRO A 81 13.46 6.62 -1.08
C PRO A 81 13.38 5.12 -1.37
N THR A 82 14.39 4.37 -0.93
CA THR A 82 14.43 2.90 -1.09
C THR A 82 13.30 2.23 -0.32
N ALA A 83 13.02 2.66 0.91
CA ALA A 83 11.89 2.16 1.68
C ALA A 83 10.55 2.49 0.99
N ALA A 84 10.37 3.73 0.53
CA ALA A 84 9.16 4.14 -0.18
C ALA A 84 8.95 3.35 -1.48
N LEU A 85 10.02 3.05 -2.22
CA LEU A 85 9.99 2.23 -3.43
C LEU A 85 9.48 0.82 -3.14
N VAL A 86 10.06 0.17 -2.13
CA VAL A 86 9.67 -1.19 -1.72
C VAL A 86 8.22 -1.22 -1.25
N ALA A 87 7.80 -0.21 -0.47
CA ALA A 87 6.43 -0.11 0.00
C ALA A 87 5.43 0.05 -1.16
N ALA A 88 5.68 1.01 -2.06
CA ALA A 88 4.81 1.28 -3.20
C ALA A 88 4.72 0.09 -4.16
N ALA A 89 5.85 -0.56 -4.46
CA ALA A 89 5.87 -1.75 -5.30
C ALA A 89 5.08 -2.91 -4.67
N SER A 90 5.23 -3.12 -3.37
CA SER A 90 4.49 -4.15 -2.62
C SER A 90 2.99 -3.85 -2.58
N GLY A 91 2.65 -2.58 -2.43
CA GLY A 91 1.27 -2.09 -2.45
C GLY A 91 0.58 -2.24 -3.80
N LEU A 92 1.32 -2.01 -4.89
CA LEU A 92 0.87 -2.26 -6.25
C LEU A 92 0.70 -3.75 -6.51
N ALA A 93 1.65 -4.58 -6.07
CA ALA A 93 1.54 -6.03 -6.21
C ALA A 93 0.29 -6.56 -5.50
N LEU A 94 0.02 -6.11 -4.27
CA LEU A 94 -1.21 -6.43 -3.53
C LEU A 94 -2.46 -6.08 -4.34
N LYS A 95 -2.56 -4.85 -4.84
CA LYS A 95 -3.74 -4.41 -5.58
C LYS A 95 -3.84 -5.03 -6.97
N ALA A 96 -2.72 -5.41 -7.60
CA ALA A 96 -2.72 -6.11 -8.87
C ALA A 96 -3.24 -7.54 -8.72
N ILE A 97 -2.81 -8.27 -7.68
CA ILE A 97 -3.20 -9.67 -7.44
C ILE A 97 -4.67 -9.79 -6.99
N TRP A 98 -5.16 -8.85 -6.18
CA TRP A 98 -6.54 -8.78 -5.70
C TRP A 98 -7.32 -7.62 -6.33
N PHE A 99 -7.10 -7.36 -7.62
CA PHE A 99 -7.66 -6.18 -8.25
C PHE A 99 -9.19 -6.14 -8.20
N ASP A 100 -9.70 -4.98 -7.80
CA ASP A 100 -11.09 -4.57 -7.86
C ASP A 100 -11.12 -3.06 -8.23
N PRO A 101 -12.05 -2.57 -9.05
CA PRO A 101 -12.14 -1.17 -9.44
C PRO A 101 -12.15 -0.19 -8.25
N TRP A 102 -12.69 -0.58 -7.10
CA TRP A 102 -12.68 0.23 -5.88
C TRP A 102 -11.26 0.53 -5.37
N LEU A 103 -10.30 -0.35 -5.64
CA LEU A 103 -8.90 -0.19 -5.26
C LEU A 103 -8.11 0.79 -6.15
N SER A 104 -8.72 1.29 -7.24
CA SER A 104 -8.03 2.13 -8.23
C SER A 104 -7.38 3.37 -7.63
N VAL A 105 -8.02 4.01 -6.64
CA VAL A 105 -7.42 5.16 -5.94
C VAL A 105 -6.11 4.76 -5.27
N GLY A 106 -6.10 3.63 -4.58
CA GLY A 106 -4.90 3.12 -3.93
C GLY A 106 -3.81 2.70 -4.93
N VAL A 107 -4.18 2.21 -6.11
CA VAL A 107 -3.23 1.93 -7.22
C VAL A 107 -2.58 3.23 -7.70
N LEU A 108 -3.39 4.29 -7.90
CA LEU A 108 -2.88 5.60 -8.34
C LEU A 108 -1.93 6.22 -7.31
N LEU A 109 -2.21 6.05 -6.01
CA LEU A 109 -1.33 6.54 -4.95
C LEU A 109 0.04 5.85 -4.95
N ASP A 110 0.07 4.51 -5.03
CA ASP A 110 1.33 3.76 -5.10
C ASP A 110 2.11 4.08 -6.38
N ALA A 111 1.43 4.11 -7.53
CA ALA A 111 2.04 4.49 -8.80
C ALA A 111 2.57 5.93 -8.76
N GLY A 112 1.84 6.85 -8.13
CA GLY A 112 2.26 8.22 -7.91
C GLY A 112 3.54 8.29 -7.07
N VAL A 113 3.68 7.48 -6.02
CA VAL A 113 4.93 7.37 -5.26
C VAL A 113 6.07 6.88 -6.15
N LEU A 114 5.87 5.81 -6.94
CA LEU A 114 6.91 5.31 -7.84
C LEU A 114 7.36 6.37 -8.86
N VAL A 115 6.41 7.09 -9.47
CA VAL A 115 6.71 8.16 -10.43
C VAL A 115 7.43 9.33 -9.75
N ALA A 116 7.00 9.72 -8.56
CA ALA A 116 7.67 10.75 -7.76
C ALA A 116 9.12 10.37 -7.47
N LEU A 117 9.37 9.14 -7.02
CA LEU A 117 10.72 8.64 -6.76
C LEU A 117 11.59 8.60 -8.02
N ALA A 118 11.04 8.10 -9.13
CA ALA A 118 11.73 8.01 -10.40
C ALA A 118 12.07 9.38 -11.01
N SER A 119 11.30 10.42 -10.67
CA SER A 119 11.53 11.80 -11.10
C SER A 119 12.27 12.65 -10.06
N SER A 120 12.75 12.03 -8.97
CA SER A 120 13.39 12.72 -7.85
C SER A 120 12.54 13.88 -7.30
N TRP A 121 11.22 13.67 -7.23
CA TRP A 121 10.27 14.64 -6.73
C TRP A 121 9.76 14.28 -5.32
N PRO A 122 9.61 15.26 -4.42
CA PRO A 122 9.99 16.66 -4.57
C PRO A 122 11.51 16.84 -4.42
N GLY A 123 12.13 17.58 -5.33
CA GLY A 123 13.59 17.76 -5.38
C GLY A 123 14.20 18.41 -4.12
N SER A 124 13.38 18.97 -3.23
CA SER A 124 13.85 19.47 -1.93
C SER A 124 14.12 18.36 -0.89
N LEU A 125 13.82 17.09 -1.20
CA LEU A 125 14.05 15.92 -0.33
C LEU A 125 15.19 15.02 -0.83
N TYR A 126 15.86 15.44 -1.90
CA TYR A 126 17.04 14.82 -2.51
C TYR A 126 18.21 15.80 -2.43
#